data_AF-A0A2B7WZH6-F1
#
_entry.id   AF-A0A2B7WZH6-F1
#
_cell.length_a   1.000
_cell.length_b   1.000
_cell.length_c   1.000
_cell.angle_alpha   90.00
_cell.angle_beta   90.00
_cell.angle_gamma   90.00
#
_symmetry.space_group_name_H-M   'P 1'
#
loop_
_entity.id
_entity.type
_entity.pdbx_description
1 polymer ?
#
loop_
_entity_poly.entity_id
_entity_poly.type
_entity_poly.pdbx_seq_one_letter_code
_entity_poly.pdbx_strand_id
1 'polypeptide(L)'
;MAVPGDLARHFAFLNDAKVNQLQKLVCTSGNHIPPDSCEAVCSLSQFLRYCPNARSEISDLGQLENAVLKEYKETGNFELGLMHVALVRRPINKLTINDFRVSSLGRETLKITCNLLDWRVENNNVNTTVWTNTGEREIKLTVGRLISTIFPQLRWYFCTVCYEHFHHHEREWRNHEKTKHTPNTYFSCTIDITEPDAATTSKCWYHFGGHEEFYNHLLLKHGRNDQDAKASHKQWREYEGRFWYGFCGTIFPTDKGVDATMDKRLDHLNDHFRHGSPDIDKWLPLLKCNEDREIGMRQLVKSSSS
;
A
#
# COMPACT_ATOMS: atom_id res chain seq x y z
N MET A 1 -21.39 -9.86 5.99
CA MET A 1 -22.68 -9.63 6.64
C MET A 1 -23.48 -8.69 5.76
N ALA A 2 -24.76 -8.97 5.56
CA ALA A 2 -25.59 -8.23 4.61
C ALA A 2 -25.88 -6.82 5.13
N VAL A 3 -25.76 -5.83 4.25
CA VAL A 3 -26.32 -4.49 4.45
C VAL A 3 -27.84 -4.65 4.68
N PRO A 4 -28.47 -3.88 5.58
CA PRO A 4 -29.93 -3.90 5.72
C PRO A 4 -30.59 -3.81 4.34
N GLY A 5 -31.59 -4.66 4.07
CA GLY A 5 -32.12 -4.85 2.71
C GLY A 5 -32.62 -3.57 2.03
N ASP A 6 -33.05 -2.58 2.81
CA ASP A 6 -33.50 -1.29 2.30
C ASP A 6 -32.33 -0.36 1.95
N LEU A 7 -31.26 -0.40 2.74
CA LEU A 7 -30.04 0.37 2.50
C LEU A 7 -29.26 -0.19 1.29
N ALA A 8 -29.25 -1.51 1.13
CA ALA A 8 -28.66 -2.17 -0.05
C ALA A 8 -29.40 -1.79 -1.34
N ARG A 9 -30.74 -1.75 -1.29
CA ARG A 9 -31.58 -1.33 -2.42
C ARG A 9 -31.39 0.15 -2.75
N HIS A 10 -31.32 1.01 -1.72
CA HIS A 10 -31.04 2.43 -1.91
C HIS A 10 -29.66 2.67 -2.53
N PHE A 11 -28.63 1.95 -2.07
CA PHE A 11 -27.29 2.04 -2.63
C PHE A 11 -27.23 1.56 -4.08
N ALA A 12 -27.85 0.41 -4.40
CA ALA A 12 -27.92 -0.09 -5.77
C ALA A 12 -28.59 0.94 -6.69
N PHE A 13 -29.69 1.54 -6.25
CA PHE A 13 -30.38 2.61 -6.98
C PHE A 13 -29.49 3.84 -7.21
N LEU A 14 -28.76 4.32 -6.20
CA LEU A 14 -27.83 5.44 -6.34
C LEU A 14 -26.67 5.11 -7.28
N ASN A 15 -26.13 3.89 -7.22
CA ASN A 15 -25.07 3.47 -8.12
C ASN A 15 -25.57 3.38 -9.56
N ASP A 16 -26.75 2.79 -9.81
CA ASP A 16 -27.36 2.74 -11.13
C ASP A 16 -27.63 4.13 -11.69
N ALA A 17 -28.08 5.06 -10.85
CA ALA A 17 -28.24 6.46 -11.23
C ALA A 17 -26.90 7.10 -11.65
N LYS A 18 -25.83 6.88 -10.87
CA LYS A 18 -24.47 7.34 -11.20
C LYS A 18 -23.96 6.72 -12.51
N VAL A 19 -24.10 5.41 -12.71
CA VAL A 19 -23.73 4.71 -13.96
C VAL A 19 -24.44 5.34 -15.15
N ASN A 20 -25.76 5.54 -15.06
CA ASN A 20 -26.55 6.11 -16.13
C ASN A 20 -26.17 7.57 -16.44
N GLN A 21 -25.90 8.38 -15.41
CA GLN A 21 -25.42 9.75 -15.58
C GLN A 21 -24.05 9.78 -16.28
N LEU A 22 -23.09 8.95 -15.85
CA LEU A 22 -21.77 8.89 -16.50
C LEU A 22 -21.85 8.33 -17.92
N GLN A 23 -22.70 7.34 -18.20
CA GLN A 23 -22.87 6.81 -19.55
C GLN A 23 -23.41 7.88 -20.51
N LYS A 24 -24.41 8.68 -20.07
CA LYS A 24 -24.91 9.83 -20.83
C LYS A 24 -23.83 10.89 -21.06
N LEU A 25 -23.00 11.13 -20.05
CA LEU A 25 -21.88 12.08 -20.14
C LEU A 25 -20.83 11.62 -21.16
N VAL A 26 -20.48 10.33 -21.17
CA VAL A 26 -19.57 9.72 -22.15
C VAL A 26 -20.15 9.83 -23.55
N CYS A 27 -21.42 9.45 -23.76
CA CYS A 27 -22.07 9.55 -25.08
C CYS A 27 -22.20 11.00 -25.61
N THR A 28 -22.16 12.00 -24.72
CA THR A 28 -22.20 13.43 -25.08
C THR A 28 -20.81 14.08 -25.09
N SER A 29 -19.74 13.29 -24.93
CA SER A 29 -18.35 13.75 -24.88
C SER A 29 -18.13 14.87 -23.83
N GLY A 30 -18.83 14.79 -22.70
CA GLY A 30 -18.72 15.78 -21.61
C GLY A 30 -19.42 17.11 -21.88
N ASN A 31 -20.16 17.27 -22.99
CA ASN A 31 -20.81 18.54 -23.33
C ASN A 31 -22.07 18.82 -22.52
N HIS A 32 -22.74 17.78 -21.99
CA HIS A 32 -23.97 17.95 -21.22
C HIS A 32 -23.79 17.43 -19.78
N ILE A 33 -23.73 18.36 -18.82
CA ILE A 33 -23.77 18.03 -17.38
C ILE A 33 -25.23 18.26 -16.93
N PRO A 34 -25.95 17.22 -16.46
CA PRO A 34 -27.26 17.41 -15.85
C PRO A 34 -27.22 18.47 -14.71
N PRO A 35 -28.25 19.30 -14.52
CA PRO A 35 -28.26 20.32 -13.47
C PRO A 35 -28.14 19.73 -12.05
N ASP A 36 -28.61 18.50 -11.83
CA ASP A 36 -28.54 17.78 -10.54
C ASP A 36 -27.42 16.72 -10.52
N SER A 37 -26.34 16.96 -11.27
CA SER A 37 -25.19 16.05 -11.32
C SER A 37 -24.46 15.99 -10.00
N CYS A 38 -24.11 14.79 -9.54
CA CYS A 38 -23.22 14.67 -8.40
C CYS A 38 -21.80 15.16 -8.75
N GLU A 39 -21.01 15.49 -7.73
CA GLU A 39 -19.64 16.01 -7.88
C GLU A 39 -18.75 15.11 -8.75
N ALA A 40 -18.94 13.79 -8.66
CA ALA A 40 -18.24 12.80 -9.48
C ALA A 40 -18.51 12.96 -11.00
N VAL A 41 -19.73 13.33 -11.39
CA VAL A 41 -20.11 13.59 -12.79
C VAL A 41 -19.48 14.90 -13.27
N CYS A 42 -19.40 15.91 -12.41
CA CYS A 42 -18.72 17.18 -12.71
C CYS A 42 -17.21 16.97 -12.93
N SER A 43 -16.53 16.26 -12.03
CA SER A 43 -15.10 15.92 -12.19
C SER A 43 -14.84 15.08 -13.45
N LEU A 44 -15.71 14.10 -13.75
CA LEU A 44 -15.59 13.30 -14.97
C LEU A 44 -15.82 14.14 -16.24
N SER A 45 -16.74 15.12 -16.19
CA SER A 45 -17.06 15.96 -17.35
C SER A 45 -15.88 16.83 -17.76
N GLN A 46 -15.15 17.37 -16.78
CA GLN A 46 -13.92 18.13 -17.02
C GLN A 46 -12.87 17.21 -17.64
N PHE A 47 -12.66 16.02 -17.06
CA PHE A 47 -11.73 15.05 -17.61
C PHE A 47 -12.06 14.69 -19.07
N LEU A 48 -13.30 14.31 -19.38
CA LEU A 48 -13.71 13.95 -20.75
C LEU A 48 -13.54 15.10 -21.75
N ARG A 49 -13.72 16.36 -21.29
CA ARG A 49 -13.45 17.53 -22.12
C ARG A 49 -11.97 17.67 -22.44
N TYR A 50 -11.07 17.38 -21.49
CA TYR A 50 -9.64 17.63 -21.67
C TYR A 50 -8.83 16.41 -22.10
N CYS A 51 -9.37 15.19 -22.01
CA CYS A 51 -8.70 13.97 -22.43
C CYS A 51 -8.63 13.89 -23.96
N PRO A 52 -7.44 14.04 -24.59
CA PRO A 52 -7.30 14.10 -26.04
C PRO A 52 -7.77 12.82 -26.73
N ASN A 53 -7.56 11.67 -26.05
CA ASN A 53 -7.92 10.33 -26.54
C ASN A 53 -9.42 10.01 -26.36
N ALA A 54 -10.15 10.78 -25.54
CA ALA A 54 -11.57 10.49 -25.26
C ALA A 54 -12.54 11.04 -26.31
N ARG A 55 -12.08 11.96 -27.18
CA ARG A 55 -12.97 12.73 -28.06
C ARG A 55 -13.41 12.02 -29.34
N SER A 56 -12.81 10.89 -29.73
CA SER A 56 -13.15 10.23 -31.01
C SER A 56 -13.39 8.72 -30.97
N GLU A 57 -12.94 8.00 -29.93
CA GLU A 57 -13.02 6.52 -29.93
C GLU A 57 -13.79 5.91 -28.75
N ILE A 58 -14.12 6.67 -27.71
CA ILE A 58 -14.74 6.12 -26.49
C ILE A 58 -16.25 6.27 -26.56
N SER A 59 -16.95 5.19 -26.94
CA SER A 59 -18.42 5.13 -27.04
C SER A 59 -19.12 4.66 -25.76
N ASP A 60 -18.39 4.01 -24.85
CA ASP A 60 -18.96 3.47 -23.62
C ASP A 60 -17.99 3.50 -22.43
N LEU A 61 -18.55 3.36 -21.21
CA LEU A 61 -17.78 3.40 -19.97
C LEU A 61 -16.72 2.28 -19.88
N GLY A 62 -16.88 1.17 -20.58
CA GLY A 62 -15.96 0.03 -20.54
C GLY A 62 -14.73 0.29 -21.40
N GLN A 63 -14.89 0.89 -22.56
CA GLN A 63 -13.77 1.41 -23.35
C GLN A 63 -13.00 2.49 -22.58
N LEU A 64 -13.71 3.37 -21.88
CA LEU A 64 -13.10 4.37 -21.00
C LEU A 64 -12.25 3.69 -19.91
N GLU A 65 -12.84 2.75 -19.17
CA GLU A 65 -12.14 1.95 -18.15
C GLU A 65 -10.89 1.27 -18.72
N ASN A 66 -10.97 0.64 -19.88
CA ASN A 66 -9.82 -0.02 -20.51
C ASN A 66 -8.71 0.97 -20.89
N ALA A 67 -9.08 2.15 -21.40
CA ALA A 67 -8.11 3.22 -21.69
C ALA A 67 -7.39 3.67 -20.41
N VAL A 68 -8.11 3.84 -19.30
CA VAL A 68 -7.52 4.14 -17.97
C VAL A 68 -6.51 3.09 -17.56
N LEU A 69 -6.91 1.83 -17.66
CA LEU A 69 -6.08 0.71 -17.22
C LEU A 69 -4.83 0.59 -18.06
N LYS A 70 -4.91 0.95 -19.34
CA LYS A 70 -3.74 1.01 -20.23
C LYS A 70 -2.81 2.15 -19.83
N GLU A 71 -3.32 3.37 -19.67
CA GLU A 71 -2.54 4.54 -19.30
C GLU A 71 -1.86 4.39 -17.93
N TYR A 72 -2.57 3.85 -16.93
CA TYR A 72 -1.98 3.61 -15.62
C TYR A 72 -0.85 2.57 -15.65
N LYS A 73 -0.98 1.51 -16.47
CA LYS A 73 0.09 0.53 -16.65
C LYS A 73 1.33 1.13 -17.29
N GLU A 74 1.14 2.10 -18.20
CA GLU A 74 2.23 2.74 -18.95
C GLU A 74 2.91 3.84 -18.13
N THR A 75 2.15 4.61 -17.36
CA THR A 75 2.65 5.82 -16.68
C THR A 75 2.80 5.70 -15.17
N GLY A 76 2.08 4.76 -14.54
CA GLY A 76 1.92 4.69 -13.10
C GLY A 76 1.14 5.85 -12.46
N ASN A 77 0.70 6.81 -13.27
CA ASN A 77 -0.09 7.94 -12.83
C ASN A 77 -1.57 7.64 -13.03
N PHE A 78 -2.36 7.99 -12.02
CA PHE A 78 -3.79 7.77 -12.04
C PHE A 78 -4.49 9.13 -12.09
N GLU A 79 -4.97 9.52 -13.27
CA GLU A 79 -5.81 10.72 -13.44
C GLU A 79 -7.09 10.62 -12.59
N LEU A 80 -7.40 11.65 -11.79
CA LEU A 80 -8.51 11.61 -10.84
C LEU A 80 -9.87 11.39 -11.52
N GLY A 81 -10.09 12.00 -12.69
CA GLY A 81 -11.31 11.83 -13.48
C GLY A 81 -11.57 10.37 -13.84
N LEU A 82 -10.50 9.63 -14.15
CA LEU A 82 -10.57 8.22 -14.50
C LEU A 82 -10.92 7.31 -13.32
N MET A 83 -10.72 7.78 -12.10
CA MET A 83 -10.99 7.00 -10.88
C MET A 83 -12.47 6.92 -10.60
N HIS A 84 -13.19 8.00 -10.93
CA HIS A 84 -14.64 8.02 -10.88
C HIS A 84 -15.25 6.96 -11.80
N VAL A 85 -14.69 6.76 -13.00
CA VAL A 85 -15.16 5.73 -13.95
C VAL A 85 -15.00 4.33 -13.35
N ALA A 86 -13.80 4.06 -12.82
CA ALA A 86 -13.47 2.79 -12.19
C ALA A 86 -14.40 2.47 -11.00
N LEU A 87 -14.60 3.44 -10.13
CA LEU A 87 -15.42 3.31 -8.92
C LEU A 87 -16.90 3.08 -9.22
N VAL A 88 -17.43 3.74 -10.26
CA VAL A 88 -18.82 3.54 -10.68
C VAL A 88 -19.03 2.17 -11.34
N ARG A 89 -18.09 1.71 -12.18
CA ARG A 89 -18.21 0.42 -12.87
C ARG A 89 -17.96 -0.78 -11.96
N ARG A 90 -17.15 -0.62 -10.92
CA ARG A 90 -16.78 -1.68 -9.99
C ARG A 90 -17.22 -1.29 -8.59
N PRO A 91 -18.53 -1.37 -8.28
CA PRO A 91 -19.01 -1.08 -6.94
C PRO A 91 -18.29 -2.00 -5.95
N ILE A 92 -17.62 -1.39 -4.98
CA ILE A 92 -16.83 -2.12 -3.99
C ILE A 92 -17.77 -2.62 -2.91
N ASN A 93 -18.37 -3.78 -3.16
CA ASN A 93 -19.29 -4.46 -2.25
C ASN A 93 -18.56 -5.10 -1.06
N LYS A 94 -17.22 -5.08 -1.07
CA LYS A 94 -16.39 -5.66 -0.03
C LYS A 94 -15.01 -5.00 0.01
N LEU A 95 -14.92 -3.85 0.68
CA LEU A 95 -13.67 -3.20 0.99
C LEU A 95 -13.17 -3.72 2.35
N THR A 96 -11.93 -4.23 2.41
CA THR A 96 -11.30 -4.65 3.67
C THR A 96 -10.36 -3.55 4.13
N ILE A 97 -10.66 -2.97 5.28
CA ILE A 97 -9.90 -1.87 5.87
C ILE A 97 -9.29 -2.35 7.17
N ASN A 98 -7.99 -2.17 7.30
CA ASN A 98 -7.29 -2.27 8.56
C ASN A 98 -7.57 -0.99 9.37
N ASP A 99 -8.40 -1.10 10.41
CA ASP A 99 -8.62 -0.07 11.42
C ASP A 99 -7.60 -0.27 12.54
N PHE A 100 -6.72 0.71 12.73
CA PHE A 100 -5.70 0.65 13.78
C PHE A 100 -6.27 1.24 15.05
N ARG A 101 -6.58 0.38 16.03
CA ARG A 101 -6.98 0.83 17.36
C ARG A 101 -5.80 0.71 18.31
N VAL A 102 -5.52 1.80 19.01
CA VAL A 102 -4.58 1.77 20.13
C VAL A 102 -5.35 1.24 21.34
N SER A 103 -5.01 0.04 21.79
CA SER A 103 -5.50 -0.51 23.05
C SER A 103 -4.41 -0.41 24.12
N SER A 104 -4.78 -0.61 25.39
CA SER A 104 -3.82 -0.67 26.51
C SER A 104 -2.83 -1.84 26.40
N LEU A 105 -3.06 -2.79 25.49
CA LEU A 105 -2.22 -3.97 25.25
C LEU A 105 -1.39 -3.87 23.97
N GLY A 106 -1.49 -2.77 23.21
CA GLY A 106 -0.73 -2.53 21.99
C GLY A 106 -1.58 -2.03 20.82
N ARG A 107 -0.99 -2.01 19.62
CA ARG A 107 -1.73 -1.73 18.37
C ARG A 107 -2.40 -3.01 17.92
N GLU A 108 -3.73 -3.05 17.99
CA GLU A 108 -4.52 -4.10 17.35
C GLU A 108 -5.02 -3.59 16.00
N THR A 109 -4.76 -4.39 14.96
CA THR A 109 -5.27 -4.14 13.62
C THR A 109 -6.58 -4.89 13.44
N LEU A 110 -7.70 -4.18 13.48
CA LEU A 110 -9.01 -4.77 13.22
C LEU A 110 -9.28 -4.75 11.71
N LYS A 111 -9.52 -5.93 11.13
CA LYS A 111 -9.99 -6.04 9.74
C LYS A 111 -11.49 -5.76 9.68
N ILE A 112 -11.86 -4.57 9.20
CA ILE A 112 -13.24 -4.17 8.96
C ILE A 112 -13.60 -4.46 7.51
N THR A 113 -14.66 -5.24 7.29
CA THR A 113 -15.28 -5.37 5.97
C THR A 113 -16.39 -4.34 5.85
N CYS A 114 -16.38 -3.56 4.79
CA CYS A 114 -17.36 -2.50 4.55
C CYS A 114 -17.80 -2.43 3.08
N ASN A 115 -18.90 -1.74 2.83
CA ASN A 115 -19.41 -1.45 1.49
C ASN A 115 -19.12 0.02 1.19
N LEU A 116 -18.51 0.31 0.05
CA LEU A 116 -18.31 1.68 -0.39
C LEU A 116 -19.65 2.30 -0.78
N LEU A 117 -20.05 3.38 -0.12
CA LEU A 117 -21.30 4.11 -0.38
C LEU A 117 -21.07 5.33 -1.27
N ASP A 118 -20.02 6.08 -1.00
CA ASP A 118 -19.70 7.27 -1.77
C ASP A 118 -18.20 7.59 -1.71
N TRP A 119 -17.75 8.48 -2.58
CA TRP A 119 -16.37 8.96 -2.54
C TRP A 119 -16.23 10.39 -3.06
N ARG A 120 -15.28 11.10 -2.48
CA ARG A 120 -14.77 12.39 -2.95
C ARG A 120 -13.26 12.31 -3.06
N VAL A 121 -12.70 12.98 -4.06
CA VAL A 121 -11.26 12.95 -4.35
C VAL A 121 -10.65 14.32 -4.04
N GLU A 122 -9.62 14.35 -3.20
CA GLU A 122 -8.94 15.57 -2.72
C GLU A 122 -7.44 15.32 -2.57
N ASN A 123 -6.59 16.05 -3.31
CA ASN A 123 -5.12 16.07 -3.12
C ASN A 123 -4.49 14.67 -2.92
N ASN A 124 -4.63 13.76 -3.90
CA ASN A 124 -4.18 12.35 -3.87
C ASN A 124 -4.84 11.45 -2.80
N ASN A 125 -5.85 11.95 -2.10
CA ASN A 125 -6.67 11.16 -1.19
C ASN A 125 -8.06 10.98 -1.77
N VAL A 126 -8.71 9.92 -1.30
CA VAL A 126 -10.09 9.61 -1.58
C VAL A 126 -10.80 9.51 -0.24
N ASN A 127 -11.62 10.51 0.06
CA ASN A 127 -12.54 10.47 1.19
C ASN A 127 -13.68 9.54 0.77
N THR A 128 -13.74 8.37 1.38
CA THR A 128 -14.74 7.34 1.08
C THR A 128 -15.76 7.27 2.20
N THR A 129 -17.03 7.36 1.86
CA THR A 129 -18.11 7.02 2.79
C THR A 129 -18.36 5.53 2.67
N VAL A 130 -18.27 4.80 3.78
CA VAL A 130 -18.46 3.36 3.80
C VAL A 130 -19.51 2.96 4.83
N TRP A 131 -20.15 1.82 4.60
CA TRP A 131 -21.02 1.18 5.58
C TRP A 131 -20.30 0.04 6.30
N THR A 132 -20.16 0.16 7.62
CA THR A 132 -19.57 -0.87 8.49
C THR A 132 -20.63 -1.63 9.28
N ASN A 133 -20.21 -2.63 10.06
CA ASN A 133 -21.09 -3.29 11.03
C ASN A 133 -21.58 -2.35 12.16
N THR A 134 -20.92 -1.21 12.35
CA THR A 134 -21.29 -0.19 13.34
C THR A 134 -22.05 1.01 12.74
N GLY A 135 -22.42 0.93 11.46
CA GLY A 135 -23.07 2.00 10.72
C GLY A 135 -22.15 2.71 9.72
N GLU A 136 -22.64 3.83 9.21
CA GLU A 136 -21.94 4.70 8.26
C GLU A 136 -20.69 5.33 8.89
N ARG A 137 -19.60 5.36 8.12
CA ARG A 137 -18.36 6.01 8.50
C ARG A 137 -17.70 6.64 7.29
N GLU A 138 -17.10 7.80 7.51
CA GLU A 138 -16.17 8.39 6.56
C GLU A 138 -14.75 7.85 6.82
N ILE A 139 -14.07 7.43 5.76
CA ILE A 139 -12.72 6.88 5.81
C ILE A 139 -11.90 7.49 4.69
N LYS A 140 -10.74 8.02 5.05
CA LYS A 140 -9.77 8.54 4.10
C LYS A 140 -8.86 7.41 3.60
N LEU A 141 -8.85 7.19 2.29
CA LEU A 141 -7.98 6.23 1.62
C LEU A 141 -7.02 6.98 0.69
N THR A 142 -5.84 6.42 0.45
CA THR A 142 -4.98 6.90 -0.64
C THR A 142 -5.50 6.35 -1.98
N VAL A 143 -5.25 7.08 -3.08
CA VAL A 143 -5.56 6.60 -4.44
C VAL A 143 -4.97 5.21 -4.67
N GLY A 144 -3.69 4.98 -4.33
CA GLY A 144 -3.05 3.68 -4.51
C GLY A 144 -3.73 2.52 -3.78
N ARG A 145 -4.26 2.75 -2.57
CA ARG A 145 -5.01 1.74 -1.80
C ARG A 145 -6.37 1.42 -2.42
N LEU A 146 -7.01 2.44 -2.98
CA LEU A 146 -8.28 2.25 -3.66
C LEU A 146 -8.07 1.48 -4.98
N ILE A 147 -7.05 1.84 -5.75
CA ILE A 147 -6.66 1.13 -6.98
C ILE A 147 -6.27 -0.32 -6.70
N SER A 148 -5.47 -0.61 -5.67
CA SER A 148 -5.10 -1.99 -5.32
C SER A 148 -6.29 -2.86 -4.93
N THR A 149 -7.39 -2.22 -4.50
CA THR A 149 -8.66 -2.88 -4.16
C THR A 149 -9.50 -3.13 -5.42
N ILE A 150 -9.71 -2.10 -6.25
CA ILE A 150 -10.57 -2.16 -7.44
C ILE A 150 -9.90 -2.97 -8.57
N PHE A 151 -8.58 -2.85 -8.68
CA PHE A 151 -7.75 -3.47 -9.69
C PHE A 151 -6.59 -4.24 -9.02
N PRO A 152 -6.86 -5.40 -8.42
CA PRO A 152 -5.82 -6.25 -7.82
C PRO A 152 -4.66 -6.58 -8.77
N GLN A 153 -4.94 -6.66 -10.07
CA GLN A 153 -3.95 -6.92 -11.13
C GLN A 153 -3.04 -5.72 -11.43
N LEU A 154 -3.35 -4.54 -10.87
CA LEU A 154 -2.59 -3.32 -11.03
C LEU A 154 -1.76 -2.97 -9.78
N ARG A 155 -1.55 -3.93 -8.89
CA ARG A 155 -0.71 -3.71 -7.71
C ARG A 155 0.74 -3.47 -8.10
N TRP A 156 1.40 -2.61 -7.34
CA TRP A 156 2.82 -2.34 -7.51
C TRP A 156 3.56 -3.16 -6.46
N TYR A 157 4.58 -3.88 -6.91
CA TYR A 157 5.47 -4.61 -6.04
C TYR A 157 6.82 -3.93 -6.11
N PHE A 158 7.49 -3.81 -4.97
CA PHE A 158 8.86 -3.33 -4.92
C PHE A 158 9.68 -4.22 -4.02
N CYS A 159 10.96 -4.37 -4.37
CA CYS A 159 11.89 -5.03 -3.50
C CYS A 159 12.12 -4.16 -2.26
N THR A 160 12.03 -4.79 -1.11
CA THR A 160 12.22 -4.12 0.18
C THR A 160 13.68 -4.01 0.63
N VAL A 161 14.60 -4.57 -0.13
CA VAL A 161 16.04 -4.50 0.13
C VAL A 161 16.71 -3.53 -0.84
N CYS A 162 16.48 -3.70 -2.15
CA CYS A 162 17.15 -2.91 -3.19
C CYS A 162 16.25 -1.87 -3.88
N TYR A 163 14.97 -1.77 -3.51
CA TYR A 163 14.03 -0.79 -4.08
C TYR A 163 13.75 -0.95 -5.57
N GLU A 164 14.10 -2.09 -6.18
CA GLU A 164 13.72 -2.41 -7.56
C GLU A 164 12.19 -2.54 -7.67
N HIS A 165 11.62 -1.99 -8.75
CA HIS A 165 10.18 -1.96 -8.97
C HIS A 165 9.75 -3.08 -9.92
N PHE A 166 8.69 -3.79 -9.54
CA PHE A 166 8.09 -4.88 -10.29
C PHE A 166 6.64 -4.52 -10.55
N HIS A 167 6.44 -3.70 -11.58
CA HIS A 167 5.13 -3.19 -11.98
C HIS A 167 4.16 -4.34 -12.23
N HIS A 168 3.19 -4.62 -11.35
CA HIS A 168 2.14 -5.62 -11.57
C HIS A 168 2.58 -7.09 -11.63
N HIS A 169 3.87 -7.39 -11.49
CA HIS A 169 4.42 -8.75 -11.61
C HIS A 169 4.76 -9.36 -10.24
N GLU A 170 3.74 -9.84 -9.50
CA GLU A 170 3.94 -10.47 -8.17
C GLU A 170 4.97 -11.62 -8.24
N ARG A 171 4.91 -12.44 -9.30
CA ARG A 171 5.81 -13.58 -9.47
C ARG A 171 7.26 -13.15 -9.64
N GLU A 172 7.50 -12.11 -10.44
CA GLU A 172 8.85 -11.60 -10.70
C GLU A 172 9.42 -10.99 -9.43
N TRP A 173 8.63 -10.17 -8.72
CA TRP A 173 9.02 -9.64 -7.41
C TRP A 173 9.37 -10.74 -6.41
N ARG A 174 8.51 -11.76 -6.26
CA ARG A 174 8.78 -12.90 -5.36
C ARG A 174 10.04 -13.63 -5.77
N ASN A 175 10.26 -13.85 -7.07
CA ASN A 175 11.46 -14.51 -7.56
C ASN A 175 12.71 -13.67 -7.31
N HIS A 176 12.64 -12.35 -7.52
CA HIS A 176 13.72 -11.43 -7.22
C HIS A 176 14.07 -11.47 -5.73
N GLU A 177 13.09 -11.30 -4.83
CA GLU A 177 13.32 -11.40 -3.38
C GLU A 177 13.92 -12.76 -2.99
N LYS A 178 13.43 -13.86 -3.58
CA LYS A 178 13.95 -15.21 -3.31
C LYS A 178 15.35 -15.47 -3.82
N THR A 179 15.79 -14.82 -4.89
CA THR A 179 17.06 -15.12 -5.58
C THR A 179 18.16 -14.10 -5.32
N LYS A 180 17.80 -12.83 -5.14
CA LYS A 180 18.72 -11.71 -4.88
C LYS A 180 18.84 -11.40 -3.39
N HIS A 181 17.77 -11.68 -2.64
CA HIS A 181 17.68 -11.42 -1.21
C HIS A 181 17.38 -12.68 -0.41
N THR A 182 17.72 -13.84 -0.99
CA THR A 182 17.83 -15.08 -0.23
C THR A 182 18.69 -14.80 0.99
N PRO A 183 18.29 -15.23 2.18
CA PRO A 183 19.01 -14.88 3.39
C PRO A 183 20.41 -15.50 3.38
N ASN A 184 21.41 -14.71 3.02
CA ASN A 184 22.64 -14.78 3.78
C ASN A 184 22.28 -14.37 5.21
N THR A 185 22.92 -14.96 6.21
CA THR A 185 22.55 -14.79 7.61
C THR A 185 22.68 -13.33 8.03
N TYR A 186 21.59 -12.57 7.96
CA TYR A 186 21.54 -11.20 8.43
C TYR A 186 21.34 -11.18 9.93
N PHE A 187 22.05 -10.26 10.57
CA PHE A 187 21.87 -9.93 11.97
C PHE A 187 21.17 -8.58 12.07
N SER A 188 20.16 -8.50 12.92
CA SER A 188 19.33 -7.30 13.06
C SER A 188 19.36 -6.81 14.50
N CYS A 189 19.77 -5.56 14.72
CA CYS A 189 19.81 -4.98 16.06
C CYS A 189 18.41 -4.52 16.49
N THR A 190 17.92 -5.02 17.62
CA THR A 190 16.58 -4.70 18.13
C THR A 190 16.63 -4.03 19.51
N ILE A 191 17.80 -3.50 19.86
CA ILE A 191 18.02 -2.77 21.11
C ILE A 191 17.22 -1.47 21.08
N ASP A 192 16.56 -1.15 22.20
CA ASP A 192 15.88 0.13 22.38
C ASP A 192 16.91 1.26 22.44
N ILE A 193 16.72 2.27 21.61
CA ILE A 193 17.44 3.53 21.62
C ILE A 193 16.56 4.53 22.36
N THR A 194 17.11 5.12 23.41
CA THR A 194 16.51 6.27 24.08
C THR A 194 17.24 7.50 23.55
N GLU A 195 16.56 8.33 22.77
CA GLU A 195 17.15 9.61 22.37
C GLU A 195 17.09 10.60 23.54
N PRO A 196 18.12 11.45 23.74
CA PRO A 196 18.24 12.32 24.92
C PRO A 196 17.02 13.23 25.16
N ASP A 197 16.30 13.58 24.09
CA ASP A 197 15.16 14.52 24.12
C ASP A 197 13.83 13.89 23.68
N ALA A 198 13.79 12.58 23.40
CA ALA A 198 12.57 11.92 22.95
C ALA A 198 11.83 11.26 24.12
N ALA A 199 10.55 11.59 24.29
CA ALA A 199 9.65 10.92 25.22
C ALA A 199 9.34 9.45 24.83
N THR A 200 9.92 8.95 23.74
CA THR A 200 9.65 7.62 23.17
C THR A 200 10.94 6.88 22.91
N THR A 201 11.01 5.63 23.38
CA THR A 201 12.04 4.67 22.98
C THR A 201 11.80 4.21 21.54
N SER A 202 12.79 4.36 20.68
CA SER A 202 12.82 3.76 19.34
C SER A 202 13.66 2.49 19.36
N LYS A 203 13.65 1.71 18.28
CA LYS A 203 14.45 0.49 18.14
C LYS A 203 15.56 0.75 17.12
N CYS A 204 16.73 0.16 17.34
CA CYS A 204 17.90 0.39 16.49
C CYS A 204 17.69 -0.03 15.02
N TRP A 205 17.20 -1.25 14.79
CA TRP A 205 16.89 -1.85 13.49
C TRP A 205 18.03 -1.82 12.45
N TYR A 206 19.29 -1.78 12.89
CA TYR A 206 20.41 -1.92 11.94
C TYR A 206 20.59 -3.37 11.50
N HIS A 207 20.85 -3.57 10.21
CA HIS A 207 21.07 -4.88 9.59
C HIS A 207 22.53 -5.06 9.18
N PHE A 208 23.04 -6.27 9.38
CA PHE A 208 24.44 -6.61 9.13
C PHE A 208 24.52 -7.91 8.36
N GLY A 209 25.39 -7.96 7.34
CA GLY A 209 25.61 -9.16 6.54
C GLY A 209 26.57 -10.15 7.20
N GLY A 210 27.29 -9.71 8.24
CA GLY A 210 28.28 -10.52 8.95
C GLY A 210 28.20 -10.36 10.46
N HIS A 211 28.63 -11.43 11.15
CA HIS A 211 28.67 -11.49 12.60
C HIS A 211 29.55 -10.40 13.22
N GLU A 212 30.73 -10.16 12.65
CA GLU A 212 31.70 -9.20 13.18
C GLU A 212 31.17 -7.77 13.11
N GLU A 213 30.49 -7.40 12.02
CA GLU A 213 29.87 -6.09 11.85
C GLU A 213 28.78 -5.85 12.90
N PHE A 214 27.92 -6.85 13.13
CA PHE A 214 26.88 -6.78 14.15
C PHE A 214 27.45 -6.67 15.56
N TYR A 215 28.44 -7.50 15.87
CA TYR A 215 29.11 -7.51 17.16
C TYR A 215 29.76 -6.14 17.45
N ASN A 216 30.51 -5.58 16.48
CA ASN A 216 31.12 -4.27 16.60
C ASN A 216 30.07 -3.16 16.79
N HIS A 217 28.93 -3.26 16.11
CA HIS A 217 27.82 -2.33 16.31
C HIS A 217 27.28 -2.37 17.75
N LEU A 218 27.09 -3.56 18.34
CA LEU A 218 26.61 -3.68 19.73
C LEU A 218 27.58 -3.03 20.73
N LEU A 219 28.88 -3.23 20.54
CA LEU A 219 29.90 -2.61 21.39
C LEU A 219 29.91 -1.09 21.23
N LEU A 220 30.00 -0.60 20.00
CA LEU A 220 30.29 0.81 19.70
C LEU A 220 29.06 1.72 19.80
N LYS A 221 27.88 1.23 19.44
CA LYS A 221 26.64 2.03 19.39
C LYS A 221 25.74 1.83 20.60
N HIS A 222 25.84 0.68 21.27
CA HIS A 222 25.00 0.37 22.43
C HIS A 222 25.79 0.16 23.72
N GLY A 223 27.13 0.31 23.69
CA GLY A 223 27.97 0.18 24.88
C GLY A 223 27.86 -1.18 25.57
N ARG A 224 27.45 -2.23 24.83
CA ARG A 224 27.38 -3.58 25.38
C ARG A 224 28.79 -4.07 25.68
N ASN A 225 28.95 -4.85 26.75
CA ASN A 225 30.21 -5.56 26.97
C ASN A 225 30.31 -6.78 26.03
N ASP A 226 31.51 -7.34 25.92
CA ASP A 226 31.81 -8.49 25.05
C ASP A 226 30.90 -9.70 25.30
N GLN A 227 30.61 -9.99 26.57
CA GLN A 227 29.80 -11.15 26.97
C GLN A 227 28.32 -10.97 26.58
N ASP A 228 27.76 -9.78 26.78
CA ASP A 228 26.38 -9.44 26.41
C ASP A 228 26.20 -9.36 24.89
N ALA A 229 27.20 -8.84 24.17
CA ALA A 229 27.19 -8.81 22.71
C ALA A 229 27.22 -10.23 22.12
N LYS A 230 28.05 -11.13 22.67
CA LYS A 230 28.10 -12.56 22.31
C LYS A 230 26.83 -13.32 22.65
N ALA A 231 26.14 -12.97 23.74
CA ALA A 231 24.86 -13.58 24.09
C ALA A 231 23.74 -13.12 23.13
N SER A 232 23.71 -11.83 22.79
CA SER A 232 22.71 -11.24 21.88
C SER A 232 22.81 -11.79 20.45
N HIS A 233 24.02 -12.18 20.02
CA HIS A 233 24.29 -12.80 18.72
C HIS A 233 23.38 -14.00 18.39
N LYS A 234 23.12 -14.89 19.37
CA LYS A 234 22.30 -16.10 19.14
C LYS A 234 20.81 -15.82 18.97
N GLN A 235 20.36 -14.63 19.36
CA GLN A 235 18.94 -14.31 19.44
C GLN A 235 18.39 -13.65 18.16
N TRP A 236 19.27 -13.12 17.29
CA TRP A 236 18.88 -12.18 16.24
C TRP A 236 19.35 -12.55 14.84
N ARG A 237 19.52 -13.85 14.59
CA ARG A 237 19.73 -14.37 13.25
C ARG A 237 18.38 -14.51 12.54
N GLU A 238 18.19 -13.78 11.44
CA GLU A 238 16.96 -13.88 10.66
C GLU A 238 16.87 -15.25 9.94
N TYR A 239 15.64 -15.71 9.70
CA TYR A 239 15.30 -16.94 8.97
C TYR A 239 15.64 -18.26 9.66
N GLU A 240 16.14 -18.22 10.89
CA GLU A 240 16.22 -19.36 11.82
C GLU A 240 15.02 -19.36 12.78
N GLY A 241 13.82 -19.50 12.22
CA GLY A 241 12.60 -19.59 13.01
C GLY A 241 12.00 -18.23 13.43
N ARG A 242 12.46 -17.13 12.83
CA ARG A 242 11.84 -15.81 12.93
C ARG A 242 12.27 -14.91 11.77
N PHE A 243 11.47 -13.90 11.41
CA PHE A 243 11.88 -12.83 10.51
C PHE A 243 11.39 -11.47 11.01
N TRP A 244 12.15 -10.42 10.73
CA TRP A 244 11.74 -9.05 10.96
C TRP A 244 11.11 -8.44 9.71
N TYR A 245 10.27 -7.44 9.94
CA TYR A 245 9.56 -6.75 8.90
C TYR A 245 9.57 -5.23 9.08
N GLY A 246 10.18 -4.52 8.14
CA GLY A 246 10.43 -3.08 8.22
C GLY A 246 9.21 -2.16 8.24
N PHE A 247 8.08 -2.53 7.62
CA PHE A 247 6.87 -1.68 7.59
C PHE A 247 6.12 -1.77 8.91
N CYS A 248 6.08 -2.97 9.53
CA CYS A 248 5.37 -3.16 10.80
C CYS A 248 6.29 -2.95 12.02
N GLY A 249 7.61 -3.04 11.84
CA GLY A 249 8.56 -3.15 12.95
C GLY A 249 8.34 -4.43 13.78
N THR A 250 7.62 -5.42 13.25
CA THR A 250 7.22 -6.64 13.97
C THR A 250 8.17 -7.78 13.64
N ILE A 251 8.47 -8.58 14.66
CA ILE A 251 9.22 -9.83 14.52
C ILE A 251 8.22 -10.98 14.54
N PHE A 252 8.19 -11.75 13.47
CA PHE A 252 7.28 -12.87 13.32
C PHE A 252 8.02 -14.17 13.64
N PRO A 253 7.55 -14.98 14.60
CA PRO A 253 8.08 -16.32 14.82
C PRO A 253 7.70 -17.24 13.65
N THR A 254 8.58 -18.17 13.32
CA THR A 254 8.35 -19.20 12.31
C THR A 254 8.79 -20.57 12.81
N ASP A 255 7.97 -21.58 12.55
CA ASP A 255 8.17 -22.92 13.12
C ASP A 255 9.00 -23.82 12.20
N LYS A 256 9.53 -23.28 11.10
CA LYS A 256 10.07 -24.03 9.95
C LYS A 256 11.24 -23.29 9.32
N GLY A 257 12.16 -24.03 8.69
CA GLY A 257 13.44 -23.56 8.14
C GLY A 257 13.37 -22.40 7.13
N VAL A 258 14.53 -22.03 6.58
CA VAL A 258 14.76 -20.79 5.80
C VAL A 258 13.70 -20.56 4.72
N ASP A 259 13.42 -21.54 3.88
CA ASP A 259 12.45 -21.39 2.76
C ASP A 259 11.03 -21.08 3.26
N ALA A 260 10.56 -21.80 4.27
CA ALA A 260 9.24 -21.58 4.85
C ALA A 260 9.15 -20.21 5.55
N THR A 261 10.26 -19.76 6.14
CA THR A 261 10.35 -18.42 6.74
C THR A 261 10.32 -17.34 5.66
N MET A 262 11.02 -17.55 4.55
CA MET A 262 11.00 -16.64 3.40
C MET A 262 9.61 -16.57 2.76
N ASP A 263 8.92 -17.70 2.58
CA ASP A 263 7.54 -17.71 2.06
C ASP A 263 6.58 -16.97 2.99
N LYS A 264 6.66 -17.20 4.30
CA LYS A 264 5.87 -16.44 5.29
C LYS A 264 6.16 -14.94 5.22
N ARG A 265 7.43 -14.55 5.04
CA ARG A 265 7.82 -13.15 4.85
C ARG A 265 7.21 -12.55 3.58
N LEU A 266 7.31 -13.24 2.45
CA LEU A 266 6.76 -12.78 1.18
C LEU A 266 5.24 -12.68 1.21
N ASP A 267 4.57 -13.61 1.89
CA ASP A 267 3.12 -13.55 2.05
C ASP A 267 2.72 -12.37 2.94
N HIS A 268 3.49 -12.06 3.98
CA HIS A 268 3.28 -10.86 4.78
C HIS A 268 3.51 -9.58 3.96
N LEU A 269 4.61 -9.48 3.20
CA LEU A 269 4.88 -8.38 2.26
C LEU A 269 3.72 -8.17 1.28
N ASN A 270 3.25 -9.26 0.69
CA ASN A 270 2.12 -9.23 -0.24
C ASN A 270 0.83 -8.79 0.45
N ASP A 271 0.61 -9.15 1.71
CA ASP A 271 -0.52 -8.64 2.50
C ASP A 271 -0.47 -7.12 2.59
N HIS A 272 0.71 -6.52 2.78
CA HIS A 272 0.84 -5.07 2.76
C HIS A 272 0.50 -4.49 1.38
N PHE A 273 1.12 -4.98 0.30
CA PHE A 273 0.80 -4.54 -1.06
C PHE A 273 -0.69 -4.67 -1.41
N ARG A 274 -1.37 -5.69 -0.89
CA ARG A 274 -2.82 -5.90 -1.05
C ARG A 274 -3.64 -4.84 -0.35
N HIS A 275 -3.26 -4.45 0.86
CA HIS A 275 -4.03 -3.52 1.70
C HIS A 275 -3.64 -2.05 1.47
N GLY A 276 -2.76 -1.78 0.51
CA GLY A 276 -2.35 -0.48 0.00
C GLY A 276 -0.85 -0.48 -0.27
N SER A 277 -0.38 0.23 -1.30
CA SER A 277 1.06 0.41 -1.47
C SER A 277 1.60 1.00 -0.16
N PRO A 278 2.52 0.31 0.53
CA PRO A 278 3.18 0.91 1.64
C PRO A 278 3.86 2.17 1.12
N ASP A 279 3.73 3.26 1.87
CA ASP A 279 4.53 4.44 1.60
C ASP A 279 6.00 4.02 1.71
N ILE A 280 6.66 3.85 0.57
CA ILE A 280 8.03 3.33 0.50
C ILE A 280 8.99 4.23 1.27
N ASP A 281 8.65 5.52 1.39
CA ASP A 281 9.37 6.52 2.17
C ASP A 281 9.25 6.28 3.68
N LYS A 282 8.22 5.54 4.10
CA LYS A 282 8.03 5.05 5.47
C LYS A 282 8.59 3.64 5.70
N TRP A 283 9.16 2.99 4.69
CA TRP A 283 9.89 1.74 4.90
C TRP A 283 11.16 2.03 5.71
N LEU A 284 11.44 1.18 6.69
CA LEU A 284 12.77 1.09 7.27
C LEU A 284 13.57 0.11 6.39
N PRO A 285 14.45 0.60 5.48
CA PRO A 285 15.29 -0.27 4.66
C PRO A 285 16.02 -1.32 5.49
N LEU A 286 16.18 -2.51 4.89
CA LEU A 286 17.18 -3.50 5.32
C LEU A 286 18.63 -3.05 5.01
N LEU A 287 18.84 -1.79 4.60
CA LEU A 287 20.13 -1.27 4.15
C LEU A 287 21.11 -1.12 5.32
N LYS A 288 22.38 -1.45 5.04
CA LYS A 288 23.54 -1.10 5.85
C LYS A 288 23.63 0.43 5.92
N CYS A 289 23.70 0.99 7.13
CA CYS A 289 23.99 2.39 7.41
C CYS A 289 22.98 3.46 6.91
N ASN A 290 22.86 4.53 7.71
CA ASN A 290 22.09 5.74 7.37
C ASN A 290 22.63 6.48 6.13
N GLU A 291 23.88 6.25 5.72
CA GLU A 291 24.48 6.86 4.52
C GLU A 291 23.88 6.30 3.22
N ASP A 292 23.65 4.98 3.15
CA ASP A 292 23.02 4.35 1.97
C ASP A 292 21.52 4.70 1.87
N ARG A 293 20.87 5.03 2.99
CA ARG A 293 19.51 5.56 3.03
C ARG A 293 19.43 6.95 2.35
N GLU A 294 20.38 7.85 2.61
CA GLU A 294 20.41 9.15 1.93
C GLU A 294 20.73 9.01 0.43
N ILE A 295 21.66 8.12 0.07
CA ILE A 295 22.03 7.89 -1.33
C ILE A 295 20.88 7.25 -2.11
N GLY A 296 20.20 6.25 -1.55
CA GLY A 296 19.04 5.59 -2.16
C GLY A 296 17.87 6.54 -2.34
N MET A 297 17.52 7.36 -1.34
CA MET A 297 16.47 8.38 -1.48
C MET A 297 16.84 9.46 -2.51
N ARG A 298 18.09 9.92 -2.55
CA ARG A 298 18.57 10.90 -3.55
C ARG A 298 18.52 10.35 -4.99
N GLN A 299 18.65 9.05 -5.18
CA GLN A 299 18.51 8.41 -6.50
C GLN A 299 17.04 8.32 -6.94
N LEU A 300 16.12 8.02 -6.02
CA LEU A 300 14.67 7.97 -6.29
C LEU A 300 14.07 9.33 -6.66
N VAL A 301 14.54 10.41 -6.03
CA VAL A 301 14.13 11.79 -6.37
C VAL A 301 14.64 12.20 -7.76
N LYS A 302 15.81 11.70 -8.19
CA LYS A 302 16.38 12.02 -9.51
C LYS A 302 15.68 11.29 -10.65
N SER A 303 15.19 10.08 -10.45
CA SER A 303 14.47 9.30 -11.47
C SER A 303 12.98 9.66 -11.61
N SER A 304 12.43 10.42 -10.66
CA SER A 304 11.06 10.98 -10.72
C SER A 304 11.02 12.42 -11.23
N SER A 305 12.19 13.01 -11.53
CA SER A 305 12.37 14.37 -12.05
C SER A 305 12.86 14.41 -13.51
N SER A 306 12.85 13.28 -14.20
CA SER A 306 13.38 13.08 -15.56
C SER A 306 12.33 12.55 -16.50
#